data_AF-A0A949KN08-F1
#
_entry.id   AF-A0A949KN08-F1
#
_cell.length_a   1.000
_cell.length_b   1.000
_cell.length_c   1.000
_cell.angle_alpha   90.00
_cell.angle_beta   90.00
_cell.angle_gamma   90.00
#
_symmetry.space_group_name_H-M   'P 1'
#
loop_
_entity.id
_entity.type
_entity.pdbx_description
1 polymer ?
#
loop_
_entity_poly.entity_id
_entity_poly.type
_entity_poly.pdbx_seq_one_letter_code
_entity_poly.pdbx_strand_id
1 'polypeptide(L)'
;METKLLRLMQQKKFISAVNVLKEELIAGNILDPRFDSVWAQLADKILAAANPERNLYYELSYWTDWFHFFITVIEPKWGHAHKGHIYFRLGFAHTQDDEKIAVKNFEFAQSENEIFATNYLGYQGDQVLEYCRGQSSYVALCLLEKMDLLDFADNLERKTFISRIFSEAFDRAIQHLFPDPKQVGESLTTIIKSPKFNKHATIIFNELLTVANMSLTYATISSLGSLLETILLDAIPESKMIDKKGNKIDKMTLGILFNLADRNSVFPDDLIKASCRLVSFLRNRIHSKNTLDAKYPLTPRASHTLMILLELSLIAWAKTLANNNRA
;
A
#
# COMPACT_ATOMS: atom_id res chain seq x y z
N MET A 1 9.99 -17.96 -25.00
CA MET A 1 8.87 -18.01 -24.04
C MET A 1 8.08 -16.70 -24.00
N GLU A 2 8.69 -15.56 -23.61
CA GLU A 2 7.97 -14.29 -23.43
C GLU A 2 7.21 -13.81 -24.68
N THR A 3 7.82 -13.91 -25.88
CA THR A 3 7.15 -13.59 -27.16
C THR A 3 5.94 -14.50 -27.46
N LYS A 4 5.98 -15.77 -27.04
CA LYS A 4 4.87 -16.72 -27.19
C LYS A 4 3.74 -16.40 -26.21
N LEU A 5 4.07 -16.10 -24.95
CA LEU A 5 3.12 -15.66 -23.93
C LEU A 5 2.42 -14.36 -24.34
N LEU A 6 3.18 -13.34 -24.75
CA LEU A 6 2.65 -12.06 -25.21
C LEU A 6 1.72 -12.24 -26.42
N ARG A 7 2.10 -13.07 -27.39
CA ARG A 7 1.23 -13.38 -28.55
C ARG A 7 -0.07 -14.06 -28.12
N LEU A 8 -0.03 -15.02 -27.19
CA LEU A 8 -1.23 -15.68 -26.68
C LEU A 8 -2.13 -14.71 -25.93
N MET A 9 -1.55 -13.82 -25.12
CA MET A 9 -2.29 -12.77 -24.42
C MET A 9 -2.95 -11.76 -25.38
N GLN A 10 -2.23 -11.33 -26.43
CA GLN A 10 -2.79 -10.46 -27.48
C GLN A 10 -3.95 -11.14 -28.23
N GLN A 11 -3.89 -12.45 -28.40
CA GLN A 11 -4.96 -13.27 -28.99
C GLN A 11 -6.07 -13.63 -27.99
N LYS A 12 -6.03 -13.12 -26.75
CA LYS A 12 -6.96 -13.44 -25.65
C LYS A 12 -7.04 -14.94 -25.31
N LYS A 13 -5.98 -15.71 -25.59
CA LYS A 13 -5.87 -17.15 -25.28
C LYS A 13 -5.25 -17.36 -23.89
N PHE A 14 -5.92 -16.88 -22.84
CA PHE A 14 -5.35 -16.82 -21.49
C PHE A 14 -5.07 -18.19 -20.87
N ILE A 15 -5.99 -19.15 -21.00
CA ILE A 15 -5.77 -20.53 -20.51
C ILE A 15 -4.53 -21.15 -21.16
N SER A 16 -4.36 -20.94 -22.47
CA SER A 16 -3.16 -21.40 -23.18
C SER A 16 -1.89 -20.68 -22.70
N ALA A 17 -1.98 -19.39 -22.37
CA ALA A 17 -0.85 -18.65 -21.80
C ALA A 17 -0.45 -19.20 -20.42
N VAL A 18 -1.42 -19.48 -19.54
CA VAL A 18 -1.18 -20.14 -18.24
C VAL A 18 -0.52 -21.50 -18.43
N ASN A 19 -1.03 -22.33 -19.34
CA ASN A 19 -0.48 -23.66 -19.59
C ASN A 19 0.96 -23.59 -20.09
N VAL A 20 1.28 -22.65 -21.01
CA VAL A 20 2.66 -22.43 -21.45
C VAL A 20 3.56 -22.04 -20.27
N LEU A 21 3.10 -21.16 -19.37
CA LEU A 21 3.89 -20.78 -18.19
C LEU A 21 4.11 -21.97 -17.26
N LYS A 22 3.08 -22.79 -17.02
CA LYS A 22 3.18 -24.01 -16.21
C LYS A 22 4.12 -25.05 -16.82
N GLU A 23 4.07 -25.25 -18.13
CA GLU A 23 4.99 -26.14 -18.87
C GLU A 23 6.45 -25.72 -18.68
N GLU A 24 6.75 -24.43 -18.78
CA GLU A 24 8.11 -23.89 -18.59
C GLU A 24 8.60 -24.06 -17.14
N LEU A 25 7.72 -23.89 -16.15
CA LEU A 25 8.03 -24.12 -14.73
C LEU A 25 8.27 -25.61 -14.43
N ILE A 26 7.49 -26.52 -15.04
CA ILE A 26 7.74 -27.96 -14.92
C ILE A 26 9.09 -28.30 -15.53
N ALA A 27 9.39 -27.76 -16.71
CA ALA A 27 10.62 -28.06 -17.44
C ALA A 27 11.85 -27.47 -16.73
N GLY A 28 11.73 -26.28 -16.13
CA GLY A 28 12.83 -25.59 -15.46
C GLY A 28 13.88 -25.03 -16.42
N ASN A 29 13.58 -24.94 -17.71
CA ASN A 29 14.56 -24.57 -18.75
C ASN A 29 14.91 -23.08 -18.70
N ILE A 30 13.90 -22.24 -18.41
CA ILE A 30 14.03 -20.77 -18.42
C ILE A 30 13.61 -20.18 -17.07
N LEU A 31 12.63 -20.80 -16.41
CA LEU A 31 12.10 -20.35 -15.14
C LEU A 31 12.39 -21.40 -14.08
N ASP A 32 13.07 -21.01 -13.01
CA ASP A 32 13.21 -21.83 -11.83
C ASP A 32 11.99 -21.61 -10.92
N PRO A 33 11.17 -22.63 -10.66
CA PRO A 33 9.96 -22.47 -9.85
C PRO A 33 10.25 -22.13 -8.39
N ARG A 34 11.50 -22.27 -7.92
CA ARG A 34 11.89 -21.92 -6.55
C ARG A 34 12.08 -20.42 -6.35
N PHE A 35 12.13 -19.63 -7.41
CA PHE A 35 12.33 -18.18 -7.39
C PHE A 35 11.13 -17.48 -8.03
N ASP A 36 10.35 -16.76 -7.23
CA ASP A 36 9.13 -16.09 -7.69
C ASP A 36 9.35 -14.80 -8.49
N SER A 37 10.58 -14.28 -8.52
CA SER A 37 10.92 -12.98 -9.10
C SER A 37 10.49 -12.78 -10.56
N VAL A 38 10.47 -13.85 -11.37
CA VAL A 38 10.15 -13.79 -12.81
C VAL A 38 8.79 -14.39 -13.13
N TRP A 39 8.50 -15.61 -12.67
CA TRP A 39 7.28 -16.31 -13.08
C TRP A 39 6.02 -15.66 -12.49
N ALA A 40 6.11 -15.11 -11.28
CA ALA A 40 4.97 -14.49 -10.63
C ALA A 40 4.49 -13.25 -11.39
N GLN A 41 5.43 -12.43 -11.89
CA GLN A 41 5.10 -11.25 -12.70
C GLN A 41 4.40 -11.63 -14.01
N LEU A 42 4.79 -12.75 -14.63
CA LEU A 42 4.12 -13.26 -15.82
C LEU A 42 2.70 -13.76 -15.49
N ALA A 43 2.54 -14.46 -14.36
CA ALA A 43 1.23 -14.89 -13.88
C ALA A 43 0.31 -13.70 -13.56
N ASP A 44 0.84 -12.64 -12.94
CA ASP A 44 0.14 -11.37 -12.69
C ASP A 44 -0.31 -10.70 -13.99
N LYS A 45 0.57 -10.62 -15.00
CA LYS A 45 0.24 -10.06 -16.32
C LYS A 45 -0.89 -10.83 -17.00
N ILE A 46 -0.88 -12.16 -16.93
CA ILE A 46 -1.94 -13.00 -17.49
C ILE A 46 -3.26 -12.73 -16.76
N LEU A 47 -3.24 -12.71 -15.43
CA LEU A 47 -4.42 -12.40 -14.61
C LEU A 47 -5.00 -11.03 -14.95
N ALA A 48 -4.17 -9.99 -14.98
CA ALA A 48 -4.61 -8.63 -15.29
C ALA A 48 -5.25 -8.52 -16.68
N ALA A 49 -4.75 -9.27 -17.67
CA ALA A 49 -5.33 -9.30 -19.01
C ALA A 49 -6.63 -10.13 -19.09
N ALA A 50 -6.73 -11.21 -18.30
CA ALA A 50 -7.88 -12.10 -18.28
C ALA A 50 -9.04 -11.57 -17.42
N ASN A 51 -8.75 -10.75 -16.42
CA ASN A 51 -9.69 -10.21 -15.45
C ASN A 51 -9.60 -8.67 -15.35
N PRO A 52 -9.88 -7.94 -16.45
CA PRO A 52 -9.73 -6.48 -16.48
C PRO A 52 -10.68 -5.77 -15.50
N GLU A 53 -11.82 -6.38 -15.19
CA GLU A 53 -12.81 -5.87 -14.23
C GLU A 53 -12.43 -6.16 -12.77
N ARG A 54 -11.32 -6.86 -12.51
CA ARG A 54 -10.84 -7.24 -11.16
C ARG A 54 -11.90 -7.99 -10.35
N ASN A 55 -12.56 -8.97 -10.97
CA ASN A 55 -13.48 -9.86 -10.27
C ASN A 55 -12.74 -10.70 -9.21
N LEU A 56 -13.13 -10.54 -7.94
CA LEU A 56 -12.48 -11.19 -6.81
C LEU A 56 -12.53 -12.72 -6.87
N TYR A 57 -13.68 -13.30 -7.24
CA TYR A 57 -13.84 -14.75 -7.31
C TYR A 57 -12.89 -15.37 -8.35
N TYR A 58 -12.75 -14.70 -9.50
CA TYR A 58 -11.81 -15.12 -10.54
C TYR A 58 -10.36 -15.07 -10.04
N GLU A 59 -9.96 -13.99 -9.35
CA GLU A 59 -8.62 -13.85 -8.79
C GLU A 59 -8.30 -14.92 -7.73
N LEU A 60 -9.25 -15.18 -6.81
CA LEU A 60 -9.10 -16.24 -5.80
C LEU A 60 -8.98 -17.62 -6.45
N SER A 61 -9.84 -17.93 -7.42
CA SER A 61 -9.77 -19.21 -8.16
C SER A 61 -8.43 -19.36 -8.88
N TYR A 62 -7.98 -18.31 -9.56
CA TYR A 62 -6.72 -18.30 -10.30
C TYR A 62 -5.51 -18.60 -9.41
N TRP A 63 -5.38 -17.90 -8.28
CA TRP A 63 -4.25 -18.13 -7.36
C TRP A 63 -4.34 -19.43 -6.59
N THR A 64 -5.56 -19.91 -6.29
CA THR A 64 -5.78 -21.24 -5.71
C THR A 64 -5.36 -22.34 -6.68
N ASP A 65 -5.62 -22.18 -7.98
CA ASP A 65 -5.15 -23.13 -9.00
C ASP A 65 -3.63 -23.15 -9.14
N TRP A 66 -2.98 -21.98 -8.99
CA TRP A 66 -1.51 -21.89 -8.90
C TRP A 66 -0.99 -22.60 -7.64
N PHE A 67 -1.62 -22.39 -6.49
CA PHE A 67 -1.26 -23.04 -5.24
C PHE A 67 -1.30 -24.57 -5.37
N HIS A 68 -2.42 -25.10 -5.86
CA HIS A 68 -2.57 -26.55 -6.10
C HIS A 68 -1.53 -27.06 -7.11
N PHE A 69 -1.27 -26.33 -8.19
CA PHE A 69 -0.25 -26.69 -9.16
C PHE A 69 1.14 -26.79 -8.54
N PHE A 70 1.51 -25.84 -7.67
CA PHE A 70 2.80 -25.87 -6.99
C PHE A 70 2.93 -27.10 -6.08
N ILE A 71 1.93 -27.38 -5.25
CA ILE A 71 1.96 -28.52 -4.31
C ILE A 71 1.93 -29.86 -5.03
N THR A 72 1.10 -30.00 -6.07
CA THR A 72 0.83 -31.30 -6.70
C THR A 72 1.75 -31.63 -7.86
N VAL A 73 2.37 -30.62 -8.50
CA VAL A 73 3.17 -30.82 -9.72
C VAL A 73 4.62 -30.35 -9.53
N ILE A 74 4.83 -29.16 -8.98
CA ILE A 74 6.18 -28.60 -8.85
C ILE A 74 6.93 -29.24 -7.70
N GLU A 75 6.39 -29.21 -6.49
CA GLU A 75 7.10 -29.67 -5.30
C GLU A 75 7.53 -31.15 -5.35
N PRO A 76 6.74 -32.09 -5.89
CA PRO A 76 7.17 -33.47 -6.04
C PRO A 76 8.41 -33.66 -6.92
N LYS A 77 8.64 -32.74 -7.87
CA LYS A 77 9.79 -32.80 -8.80
C LYS A 77 10.97 -31.96 -8.31
N TRP A 78 10.71 -30.81 -7.72
CA TRP A 78 11.72 -29.79 -7.44
C TRP A 78 12.08 -29.68 -5.95
N GLY A 79 11.40 -30.43 -5.08
CA GLY A 79 11.41 -30.19 -3.64
C GLY A 79 10.62 -28.93 -3.30
N HIS A 80 10.85 -28.35 -2.12
CA HIS A 80 10.15 -27.12 -1.72
C HIS A 80 10.30 -26.02 -2.78
N ALA A 81 9.18 -25.44 -3.19
CA ALA A 81 9.12 -24.31 -4.10
C ALA A 81 8.49 -23.12 -3.39
N HIS A 82 9.09 -21.94 -3.56
CA HIS A 82 8.63 -20.72 -2.89
C HIS A 82 7.24 -20.32 -3.38
N LYS A 83 6.28 -20.29 -2.45
CA LYS A 83 4.88 -19.93 -2.70
C LYS A 83 4.53 -18.56 -2.11
N GLY A 84 5.54 -17.77 -1.70
CA GLY A 84 5.35 -16.50 -1.02
C GLY A 84 4.45 -15.53 -1.80
N HIS A 85 4.69 -15.39 -3.11
CA HIS A 85 3.84 -14.57 -3.96
C HIS A 85 2.38 -15.06 -4.03
N ILE A 86 2.14 -16.38 -4.11
CA ILE A 86 0.78 -16.95 -4.16
C ILE A 86 0.01 -16.60 -2.90
N TYR A 87 0.62 -16.83 -1.74
CA TYR A 87 0.03 -16.45 -0.45
C TYR A 87 -0.18 -14.95 -0.34
N PHE A 88 0.76 -14.13 -0.83
CA PHE A 88 0.58 -12.68 -0.86
C PHE A 88 -0.65 -12.26 -1.68
N ARG A 89 -0.83 -12.80 -2.89
CA ARG A 89 -1.99 -12.49 -3.74
C ARG A 89 -3.31 -12.97 -3.12
N LEU A 90 -3.34 -14.17 -2.54
CA LEU A 90 -4.50 -14.67 -1.79
C LEU A 90 -4.81 -13.78 -0.58
N GLY A 91 -3.79 -13.35 0.16
CA GLY A 91 -3.93 -12.42 1.27
C GLY A 91 -4.53 -11.09 0.81
N PHE A 92 -3.97 -10.51 -0.25
CA PHE A 92 -4.43 -9.26 -0.85
C PHE A 92 -5.90 -9.32 -1.28
N ALA A 93 -6.30 -10.38 -1.96
CA ALA A 93 -7.68 -10.62 -2.39
C ALA A 93 -8.65 -10.65 -1.20
N HIS A 94 -8.25 -11.19 -0.05
CA HIS A 94 -9.08 -11.26 1.15
C HIS A 94 -9.08 -9.99 2.01
N THR A 95 -8.19 -9.02 1.76
CA THR A 95 -8.04 -7.84 2.64
C THR A 95 -9.35 -7.09 2.89
N GLN A 96 -10.23 -7.01 1.89
CA GLN A 96 -11.49 -6.27 1.99
C GLN A 96 -12.64 -7.07 2.63
N ASP A 97 -12.58 -8.41 2.64
CA ASP A 97 -13.72 -9.24 3.04
C ASP A 97 -13.45 -10.07 4.29
N ASP A 98 -12.22 -10.57 4.45
CA ASP A 98 -11.80 -11.32 5.62
C ASP A 98 -10.34 -11.01 5.96
N GLU A 99 -10.15 -9.98 6.79
CA GLU A 99 -8.81 -9.56 7.23
C GLU A 99 -8.09 -10.66 8.01
N LYS A 100 -8.80 -11.53 8.73
CA LYS A 100 -8.14 -12.63 9.46
C LYS A 100 -7.51 -13.61 8.50
N ILE A 101 -8.22 -13.96 7.43
CA ILE A 101 -7.67 -14.78 6.35
C ILE A 101 -6.54 -14.03 5.64
N ALA A 102 -6.70 -12.73 5.38
CA ALA A 102 -5.67 -11.91 4.74
C ALA A 102 -4.35 -11.91 5.54
N VAL A 103 -4.43 -11.61 6.85
CA VAL A 103 -3.28 -11.63 7.77
C VAL A 103 -2.65 -13.01 7.79
N LYS A 104 -3.43 -14.08 7.95
CA LYS A 104 -2.91 -15.45 7.95
C LYS A 104 -2.17 -15.79 6.65
N ASN A 105 -2.70 -15.40 5.50
CA ASN A 105 -2.04 -15.59 4.21
C ASN A 105 -0.75 -14.75 4.10
N PHE A 106 -0.74 -13.50 4.58
CA PHE A 106 0.49 -12.72 4.61
C PHE A 106 1.54 -13.32 5.55
N GLU A 107 1.12 -13.91 6.69
CA GLU A 107 2.01 -14.64 7.59
C GLU A 107 2.60 -15.89 6.92
N PHE A 108 1.80 -16.66 6.18
CA PHE A 108 2.32 -17.78 5.38
C PHE A 108 3.29 -17.31 4.30
N ALA A 109 3.00 -16.19 3.63
CA ALA A 109 3.93 -15.59 2.68
C ALA A 109 5.25 -15.21 3.36
N GLN A 110 5.22 -14.72 4.60
CA GLN A 110 6.42 -14.43 5.38
C GLN A 110 7.20 -15.67 5.76
N SER A 111 6.54 -16.73 6.21
CA SER A 111 7.20 -18.00 6.49
C SER A 111 7.91 -18.58 5.24
N GLU A 112 7.29 -18.47 4.06
CA GLU A 112 7.94 -18.87 2.81
C GLU A 112 9.18 -17.99 2.50
N ASN A 113 9.13 -16.69 2.79
CA ASN A 113 10.28 -15.80 2.62
C ASN A 113 11.43 -16.13 3.59
N GLU A 114 11.12 -16.50 4.84
CA GLU A 114 12.10 -16.94 5.83
C GLU A 114 12.78 -18.25 5.40
N ILE A 115 11.99 -19.22 4.94
CA ILE A 115 12.48 -20.48 4.38
C ILE A 115 13.38 -20.21 3.17
N PHE A 116 12.95 -19.32 2.27
CA PHE A 116 13.72 -18.94 1.09
C PHE A 116 15.07 -18.31 1.46
N ALA A 117 15.06 -17.31 2.34
CA ALA A 117 16.27 -16.63 2.81
C ALA A 117 17.25 -17.59 3.49
N THR A 118 16.74 -18.49 4.33
CA THR A 118 17.58 -19.43 5.08
C THR A 118 18.15 -20.52 4.18
N ASN A 119 17.30 -21.17 3.38
CA ASN A 119 17.65 -22.39 2.67
C ASN A 119 18.27 -22.14 1.29
N TYR A 120 17.98 -21.00 0.65
CA TYR A 120 18.43 -20.71 -0.72
C TYR A 120 19.40 -19.53 -0.79
N LEU A 121 19.28 -18.55 0.10
CA LEU A 121 20.26 -17.43 0.19
C LEU A 121 21.35 -17.68 1.24
N GLY A 122 21.16 -18.67 2.13
CA GLY A 122 22.11 -18.98 3.20
C GLY A 122 22.16 -17.92 4.31
N TYR A 123 21.16 -17.05 4.40
CA TYR A 123 21.09 -16.01 5.43
C TYR A 123 20.82 -16.61 6.80
N GLN A 124 21.33 -15.95 7.84
CA GLN A 124 21.14 -16.36 9.24
C GLN A 124 20.83 -15.16 10.12
N GLY A 125 20.05 -15.38 11.19
CA GLY A 125 19.73 -14.36 12.20
C GLY A 125 19.20 -13.06 11.58
N ASP A 126 19.88 -11.95 11.86
CA ASP A 126 19.46 -10.60 11.43
C ASP A 126 19.36 -10.44 9.91
N GLN A 127 20.12 -11.21 9.12
CA GLN A 127 20.05 -11.14 7.65
C GLN A 127 18.71 -11.65 7.12
N VAL A 128 18.16 -12.72 7.74
CA VAL A 128 16.83 -13.23 7.38
C VAL A 128 15.77 -12.19 7.72
N LEU A 129 15.89 -11.56 8.89
CA LEU A 129 14.96 -10.52 9.33
C LEU A 129 14.99 -9.30 8.41
N GLU A 130 16.18 -8.84 8.00
CA GLU A 130 16.34 -7.73 7.06
C GLU A 130 15.73 -8.05 5.69
N TYR A 131 15.99 -9.26 5.16
CA TYR A 131 15.38 -9.72 3.91
C TYR A 131 13.85 -9.74 3.99
N CYS A 132 13.29 -10.31 5.07
CA CYS A 132 11.84 -10.44 5.26
C CYS A 132 11.14 -9.09 5.41
N ARG A 133 11.76 -8.14 6.14
CA ARG A 133 11.28 -6.74 6.25
C ARG A 133 11.16 -6.03 4.90
N GLY A 134 12.00 -6.43 3.94
CA GLY A 134 11.96 -5.99 2.56
C GLY A 134 10.85 -6.63 1.70
N GLN A 135 10.08 -7.60 2.20
CA GLN A 135 9.07 -8.33 1.41
C GLN A 135 7.65 -7.76 1.54
N SER A 136 6.88 -7.80 0.45
CA SER A 136 5.58 -7.10 0.36
C SER A 136 4.58 -7.57 1.43
N SER A 137 4.58 -8.85 1.76
CA SER A 137 3.74 -9.37 2.85
C SER A 137 4.11 -8.82 4.22
N TYR A 138 5.38 -8.52 4.50
CA TYR A 138 5.79 -7.90 5.76
C TYR A 138 5.26 -6.47 5.83
N VAL A 139 5.33 -5.74 4.72
CA VAL A 139 4.82 -4.37 4.63
C VAL A 139 3.30 -4.33 4.76
N ALA A 140 2.60 -5.32 4.20
CA ALA A 140 1.17 -5.48 4.41
C ALA A 140 0.84 -5.72 5.90
N LEU A 141 1.56 -6.64 6.54
CA LEU A 141 1.38 -6.97 7.96
C LEU A 141 1.69 -5.79 8.88
N CYS A 142 2.76 -5.02 8.61
CA CYS A 142 3.09 -3.87 9.44
C CYS A 142 2.06 -2.75 9.32
N LEU A 143 1.46 -2.52 8.13
CA LEU A 143 0.38 -1.55 7.97
C LEU A 143 -0.91 -2.02 8.65
N LEU A 144 -1.28 -3.30 8.47
CA LEU A 144 -2.48 -3.89 9.07
C LEU A 144 -2.40 -3.94 10.60
N GLU A 145 -1.27 -4.34 11.18
CA GLU A 145 -1.07 -4.36 12.64
C GLU A 145 -1.30 -2.98 13.27
N LYS A 146 -0.97 -1.91 12.54
CA LYS A 146 -1.18 -0.55 13.04
C LYS A 146 -2.62 -0.08 12.93
N MET A 147 -3.54 -0.83 12.32
CA MET A 147 -4.97 -0.52 12.25
C MET A 147 -5.77 -1.43 13.20
N ASP A 148 -6.28 -0.90 14.31
CA ASP A 148 -7.15 -1.67 15.22
C ASP A 148 -8.61 -1.54 14.75
N LEU A 149 -9.37 -2.62 14.92
CA LEU A 149 -10.80 -2.71 14.64
C LEU A 149 -11.60 -1.59 15.31
N LEU A 150 -11.20 -1.21 16.53
CA LEU A 150 -11.92 -0.24 17.35
C LEU A 150 -11.77 1.22 16.87
N ASP A 151 -10.91 1.49 15.89
CA ASP A 151 -10.64 2.86 15.41
C ASP A 151 -11.52 3.32 14.25
N PHE A 152 -12.30 2.41 13.68
CA PHE A 152 -13.17 2.68 12.56
C PHE A 152 -14.60 2.89 13.06
N ALA A 153 -15.31 3.86 12.46
CA ALA A 153 -16.69 4.14 12.83
C ALA A 153 -17.61 2.96 12.46
N ASP A 154 -17.30 2.28 11.35
CA ASP A 154 -17.98 1.09 10.88
C ASP A 154 -17.08 0.24 9.98
N ASN A 155 -17.61 -0.93 9.57
CA ASN A 155 -16.90 -1.86 8.69
C ASN A 155 -16.70 -1.31 7.27
N LEU A 156 -17.59 -0.45 6.77
CA LEU A 156 -17.49 0.10 5.41
C LEU A 156 -16.30 1.07 5.32
N GLU A 157 -16.15 1.92 6.33
CA GLU A 157 -15.00 2.79 6.49
C GLU A 157 -13.71 1.96 6.51
N ARG A 158 -13.65 0.91 7.33
CA ARG A 158 -12.49 0.03 7.39
C ARG A 158 -12.15 -0.60 6.03
N LYS A 159 -13.13 -1.16 5.32
CA LYS A 159 -12.93 -1.74 3.98
C LYS A 159 -12.38 -0.71 3.00
N THR A 160 -12.91 0.50 3.03
CA THR A 160 -12.45 1.61 2.18
C THR A 160 -10.98 1.92 2.48
N PHE A 161 -10.58 1.96 3.75
CA PHE A 161 -9.21 2.27 4.14
C PHE A 161 -8.22 1.20 3.69
N ILE A 162 -8.58 -0.06 3.94
CA ILE A 162 -7.78 -1.21 3.52
C ILE A 162 -7.61 -1.19 2.00
N SER A 163 -8.70 -0.96 1.25
CA SER A 163 -8.65 -0.81 -0.20
C SER A 163 -7.71 0.31 -0.65
N ARG A 164 -7.64 1.42 0.09
CA ARG A 164 -6.76 2.56 -0.25
C ARG A 164 -5.29 2.27 0.04
N ILE A 165 -4.97 1.62 1.15
CA ILE A 165 -3.58 1.23 1.42
C ILE A 165 -3.10 0.21 0.42
N PHE A 166 -3.91 -0.80 0.14
CA PHE A 166 -3.66 -1.86 -0.84
C PHE A 166 -4.17 -1.42 -2.21
N SER A 167 -3.79 -0.22 -2.63
CA SER A 167 -4.10 0.34 -3.94
C SER A 167 -2.83 0.54 -4.77
N GLU A 168 -2.93 1.33 -5.84
CA GLU A 168 -1.82 1.79 -6.66
C GLU A 168 -0.62 2.32 -5.84
N ALA A 169 -0.86 2.89 -4.65
CA ALA A 169 0.22 3.34 -3.78
C ALA A 169 1.13 2.20 -3.30
N PHE A 170 0.56 1.04 -2.96
CA PHE A 170 1.31 -0.14 -2.53
C PHE A 170 2.16 -0.70 -3.68
N ASP A 171 1.55 -0.84 -4.86
CA ASP A 171 2.22 -1.35 -6.05
C ASP A 171 3.36 -0.43 -6.49
N ARG A 172 3.13 0.89 -6.47
CA ARG A 172 4.17 1.89 -6.76
C ARG A 172 5.30 1.86 -5.75
N ALA A 173 5.02 1.65 -4.46
CA ALA A 173 6.05 1.53 -3.43
C ALA A 173 6.92 0.29 -3.64
N ILE A 174 6.34 -0.83 -4.10
CA ILE A 174 7.10 -2.03 -4.49
C ILE A 174 8.03 -1.73 -5.66
N GLN A 175 7.56 -0.95 -6.64
CA GLN A 175 8.30 -0.62 -7.85
C GLN A 175 9.22 0.61 -7.70
N HIS A 176 9.28 1.23 -6.51
CA HIS A 176 9.97 2.49 -6.25
C HIS A 176 9.54 3.63 -7.21
N LEU A 177 8.27 3.64 -7.61
CA LEU A 177 7.69 4.63 -8.54
C LEU A 177 6.97 5.76 -7.81
N PHE A 178 7.73 6.73 -7.33
CA PHE A 178 7.20 7.92 -6.67
C PHE A 178 6.55 8.89 -7.68
N PRO A 179 5.46 9.58 -7.29
CA PRO A 179 4.96 10.75 -8.02
C PRO A 179 6.05 11.80 -8.26
N ASP A 180 5.92 12.58 -9.35
CA ASP A 180 6.84 13.68 -9.64
C ASP A 180 6.70 14.77 -8.54
N PRO A 181 7.78 15.10 -7.80
CA PRO A 181 7.74 16.12 -6.77
C PRO A 181 7.24 17.49 -7.25
N LYS A 182 7.50 17.85 -8.52
CA LYS A 182 6.99 19.10 -9.09
C LYS A 182 5.48 19.09 -9.18
N GLN A 183 4.91 17.98 -9.64
CA GLN A 183 3.46 17.80 -9.73
C GLN A 183 2.79 17.87 -8.35
N VAL A 184 3.43 17.30 -7.33
CA VAL A 184 2.95 17.41 -5.94
C VAL A 184 3.01 18.86 -5.45
N GLY A 185 4.10 19.58 -5.72
CA GLY A 185 4.25 21.00 -5.37
C GLY A 185 3.20 21.92 -6.03
N GLU A 186 2.91 21.69 -7.31
CA GLU A 186 1.82 22.37 -8.04
C GLU A 186 0.45 22.06 -7.43
N SER A 187 0.24 20.80 -7.02
CA SER A 187 -0.99 20.37 -6.36
C SER A 187 -1.18 21.04 -5.00
N LEU A 188 -0.12 21.12 -4.19
CA LEU A 188 -0.12 21.87 -2.93
C LEU A 188 -0.47 23.33 -3.14
N THR A 189 0.04 23.95 -4.20
CA THR A 189 -0.26 25.35 -4.55
C THR A 189 -1.71 25.57 -4.98
N THR A 190 -2.32 24.55 -5.59
CA THR A 190 -3.73 24.58 -5.95
C THR A 190 -4.63 24.44 -4.74
N ILE A 191 -4.28 23.56 -3.79
CA ILE A 191 -5.07 23.25 -2.60
C ILE A 191 -4.98 24.39 -1.57
N ILE A 192 -3.77 24.82 -1.23
CA ILE A 192 -3.51 25.80 -0.15
C ILE A 192 -3.63 27.21 -0.69
N LYS A 193 -4.56 28.00 -0.15
CA LYS A 193 -4.88 29.35 -0.63
C LYS A 193 -4.02 30.43 0.02
N SER A 194 -3.66 30.29 1.30
CA SER A 194 -2.83 31.28 1.97
C SER A 194 -1.36 31.17 1.56
N PRO A 195 -0.70 32.28 1.16
CA PRO A 195 0.73 32.29 0.86
C PRO A 195 1.61 31.83 2.03
N LYS A 196 1.19 32.12 3.28
CA LYS A 196 1.93 31.72 4.48
C LYS A 196 1.93 30.21 4.67
N PHE A 197 0.76 29.59 4.58
CA PHE A 197 0.62 28.14 4.71
C PHE A 197 1.27 27.41 3.54
N ASN A 198 1.19 27.96 2.32
CA ASN A 198 1.83 27.40 1.14
C ASN A 198 3.37 27.35 1.29
N LYS A 199 3.98 28.46 1.74
CA LYS A 199 5.41 28.50 2.03
C LYS A 199 5.81 27.46 3.08
N HIS A 200 5.00 27.31 4.13
CA HIS A 200 5.27 26.33 5.19
C HIS A 200 5.14 24.89 4.68
N ALA A 201 4.09 24.58 3.91
CA ALA A 201 3.88 23.27 3.31
C ALA A 201 5.01 22.91 2.35
N THR A 202 5.52 23.86 1.56
CA THR A 202 6.68 23.65 0.68
C THR A 202 7.94 23.26 1.48
N ILE A 203 8.18 23.91 2.61
CA ILE A 203 9.32 23.58 3.49
C ILE A 203 9.18 22.15 4.02
N ILE A 204 8.02 21.80 4.56
CA ILE A 204 7.75 20.46 5.10
C ILE A 204 7.84 19.40 4.00
N PHE A 205 7.35 19.69 2.79
CA PHE A 205 7.42 18.76 1.66
C PHE A 205 8.86 18.47 1.23
N ASN A 206 9.73 19.49 1.19
CA ASN A 206 11.15 19.29 0.92
C ASN A 206 11.86 18.50 2.03
N GLU A 207 11.49 18.74 3.29
CA GLU A 207 11.97 17.94 4.42
C GLU A 207 11.50 16.49 4.31
N LEU A 208 10.24 16.25 3.97
CA LEU A 208 9.65 14.93 3.73
C LEU A 208 10.44 14.15 2.67
N LEU A 209 10.74 14.77 1.52
CA LEU A 209 11.56 14.16 0.47
C LEU A 209 12.95 13.77 0.99
N THR A 210 13.56 14.65 1.80
CA THR A 210 14.89 14.40 2.38
C THR A 210 14.87 13.21 3.34
N VAL A 211 13.95 13.19 4.31
CA VAL A 211 13.88 12.11 5.31
C VAL A 211 13.44 10.78 4.68
N ALA A 212 12.60 10.82 3.65
CA ALA A 212 12.20 9.63 2.89
C ALA A 212 13.38 9.03 2.12
N ASN A 213 14.22 9.86 1.48
CA ASN A 213 15.43 9.41 0.78
C ASN A 213 16.46 8.80 1.75
N MET A 214 16.53 9.31 2.97
CA MET A 214 17.35 8.73 4.04
C MET A 214 16.73 7.47 4.68
N SER A 215 15.57 7.00 4.19
CA SER A 215 14.83 5.85 4.73
C SER A 215 14.46 5.98 6.22
N LEU A 216 14.26 7.21 6.71
CA LEU A 216 13.92 7.49 8.11
C LEU A 216 12.42 7.32 8.37
N THR A 217 11.99 6.07 8.56
CA THR A 217 10.57 5.65 8.63
C THR A 217 9.68 6.57 9.49
N TYR A 218 10.06 6.82 10.75
CA TYR A 218 9.23 7.61 11.67
C TYR A 218 9.26 9.10 11.35
N ALA A 219 10.40 9.63 10.89
CA ALA A 219 10.51 11.00 10.44
C ALA A 219 9.62 11.23 9.21
N THR A 220 9.61 10.30 8.25
CA THR A 220 8.72 10.34 7.09
C THR A 220 7.25 10.40 7.50
N ILE A 221 6.78 9.51 8.39
CA ILE A 221 5.37 9.52 8.83
C ILE A 221 5.03 10.80 9.63
N SER A 222 5.97 11.29 10.45
CA SER A 222 5.82 12.55 11.16
C SER A 222 5.67 13.74 10.18
N SER A 223 6.56 13.84 9.19
CA SER A 223 6.51 14.91 8.18
C SER A 223 5.27 14.83 7.29
N LEU A 224 4.79 13.62 6.96
CA LEU A 224 3.48 13.44 6.29
C LEU A 224 2.34 14.02 7.12
N GLY A 225 2.32 13.74 8.42
CA GLY A 225 1.32 14.30 9.32
C GLY A 225 1.41 15.82 9.45
N SER A 226 2.62 16.39 9.55
CA SER A 226 2.83 17.85 9.60
C SER A 226 2.40 18.54 8.30
N LEU A 227 2.63 17.91 7.14
CA LEU A 227 2.17 18.41 5.85
C LEU A 227 0.63 18.44 5.80
N LEU A 228 -0.01 17.33 6.19
CA LEU A 228 -1.46 17.25 6.27
C LEU A 228 -2.04 18.28 7.26
N GLU A 229 -1.42 18.44 8.43
CA GLU A 229 -1.80 19.43 9.43
C GLU A 229 -1.79 20.85 8.84
N THR A 230 -0.74 21.19 8.08
CA THR A 230 -0.64 22.49 7.39
C THR A 230 -1.75 22.71 6.37
N ILE A 231 -2.07 21.69 5.58
CA ILE A 231 -3.16 21.74 4.58
C ILE A 231 -4.51 21.96 5.26
N LEU A 232 -4.80 21.22 6.33
CA LEU A 232 -6.08 21.31 7.03
C LEU A 232 -6.25 22.63 7.78
N LEU A 233 -5.15 23.18 8.34
CA LEU A 233 -5.17 24.49 9.00
C LEU A 233 -5.52 25.63 8.03
N ASP A 234 -5.06 25.57 6.78
CA ASP A 234 -5.46 26.54 5.75
C ASP A 234 -6.91 26.35 5.30
N ALA A 235 -7.32 25.09 5.14
CA ALA A 235 -8.64 24.76 4.61
C ALA A 235 -9.81 25.01 5.58
N ILE A 236 -9.56 25.01 6.89
CA ILE A 236 -10.58 25.26 7.91
C ILE A 236 -10.53 26.74 8.33
N PRO A 237 -11.60 27.53 8.12
CA PRO A 237 -11.63 28.91 8.60
C PRO A 237 -11.49 28.96 10.13
N GLU A 238 -10.79 29.98 10.65
CA GLU A 238 -10.58 30.14 12.11
C GLU A 238 -11.89 30.15 12.91
N SER A 239 -12.95 30.75 12.34
CA SER A 239 -14.29 30.80 12.95
C SER A 239 -14.93 29.42 13.13
N LYS A 240 -14.44 28.41 12.41
CA LYS A 240 -14.90 27.03 12.46
C LYS A 240 -14.00 26.12 13.29
N MET A 241 -12.94 26.66 13.91
CA MET A 241 -12.05 25.94 14.83
C MET A 241 -12.61 25.87 16.25
N ILE A 242 -13.84 25.35 16.36
CA ILE A 242 -14.60 25.23 17.60
C ILE A 242 -15.02 23.78 17.83
N ASP A 243 -15.17 23.38 19.10
CA ASP A 243 -15.63 22.06 19.49
C ASP A 243 -17.14 21.85 19.22
N LYS A 244 -17.66 20.65 19.50
CA LYS A 244 -19.11 20.35 19.36
C LYS A 244 -20.00 21.22 20.25
N LYS A 245 -19.45 21.87 21.28
CA LYS A 245 -20.15 22.72 22.26
C LYS A 245 -19.99 24.21 21.93
N GLY A 246 -19.30 24.56 20.84
CA GLY A 246 -19.05 25.94 20.41
C GLY A 246 -17.86 26.62 21.08
N ASN A 247 -17.04 25.91 21.86
CA ASN A 247 -15.86 26.48 22.51
C ASN A 247 -14.66 26.46 21.56
N LYS A 248 -13.77 27.45 21.68
CA LYS A 248 -12.48 27.43 20.99
C LYS A 248 -11.67 26.21 21.45
N ILE A 249 -11.02 25.55 20.50
CA ILE A 249 -10.18 24.39 20.81
C ILE A 249 -8.78 24.87 21.21
N ASP A 250 -8.40 24.62 22.47
CA ASP A 250 -7.11 25.07 23.01
C ASP A 250 -5.91 24.26 22.49
N LYS A 251 -6.09 22.95 22.25
CA LYS A 251 -5.05 22.07 21.74
C LYS A 251 -5.49 21.40 20.45
N MET A 252 -4.98 21.92 19.35
CA MET A 252 -5.22 21.37 18.02
C MET A 252 -4.30 20.17 17.78
N THR A 253 -4.88 19.00 17.51
CA THR A 253 -4.13 17.80 17.08
C THR A 253 -4.57 17.43 15.67
N LEU A 254 -3.74 16.69 14.94
CA LEU A 254 -4.08 16.26 13.58
C LEU A 254 -5.40 15.47 13.52
N GLY A 255 -5.69 14.64 14.53
CA GLY A 255 -6.98 13.94 14.63
C GLY A 255 -8.17 14.89 14.83
N ILE A 256 -8.00 15.96 15.62
CA ILE A 256 -9.03 16.99 15.79
C ILE A 256 -9.23 17.77 14.49
N LEU A 257 -8.14 18.19 13.83
CA LEU A 257 -8.20 18.88 12.54
C LEU A 257 -8.89 18.04 11.47
N PHE A 258 -8.57 16.75 11.40
CA PHE A 258 -9.23 15.84 10.49
C PHE A 258 -10.75 15.82 10.71
N ASN A 259 -11.18 15.66 11.97
CA ASN A 259 -12.60 15.64 12.32
C ASN A 259 -13.30 16.97 12.02
N LEU A 260 -12.60 18.09 12.18
CA LEU A 260 -13.13 19.40 11.78
C LEU A 260 -13.23 19.54 10.27
N ALA A 261 -12.22 19.08 9.53
CA ALA A 261 -12.20 19.10 8.07
C ALA A 261 -13.35 18.28 7.49
N ASP A 262 -13.59 17.08 8.04
CA ASP A 262 -14.69 16.20 7.65
C ASP A 262 -16.05 16.87 7.89
N ARG A 263 -16.28 17.43 9.09
CA ARG A 263 -17.52 18.18 9.39
C ARG A 263 -17.75 19.40 8.51
N ASN A 264 -16.66 19.98 7.99
CA ASN A 264 -16.71 21.16 7.14
C ASN A 264 -16.67 20.83 5.65
N SER A 265 -16.79 19.54 5.29
CA SER A 265 -16.76 19.07 3.89
C SER A 265 -15.55 19.59 3.13
N VAL A 266 -14.38 19.63 3.78
CA VAL A 266 -13.12 20.09 3.18
C VAL A 266 -12.64 19.11 2.10
N PHE A 267 -12.87 17.81 2.31
CA PHE A 267 -12.46 16.77 1.38
C PHE A 267 -13.42 16.71 0.18
N PRO A 268 -12.91 16.69 -1.05
CA PRO A 268 -13.76 16.70 -2.24
C PRO A 268 -14.42 15.34 -2.54
N ASP A 269 -13.86 14.24 -2.02
CA ASP A 269 -14.42 12.89 -2.12
C ASP A 269 -13.98 11.98 -0.96
N ASP A 270 -14.64 10.83 -0.84
CA ASP A 270 -14.41 9.85 0.22
C ASP A 270 -13.05 9.13 0.11
N LEU A 271 -12.47 9.03 -1.09
CA LEU A 271 -11.17 8.36 -1.29
C LEU A 271 -10.03 9.23 -0.77
N ILE A 272 -10.08 10.54 -1.03
CA ILE A 272 -9.14 11.54 -0.50
C ILE A 272 -9.30 11.62 1.01
N LYS A 273 -10.55 11.66 1.51
CA LYS A 273 -10.84 11.63 2.95
C LYS A 273 -10.20 10.41 3.62
N ALA A 274 -10.40 9.22 3.07
CA ALA A 274 -9.84 7.97 3.61
C ALA A 274 -8.30 8.00 3.64
N SER A 275 -7.65 8.43 2.55
CA SER A 275 -6.18 8.58 2.50
C SER A 275 -5.66 9.53 3.58
N CYS A 276 -6.29 10.71 3.73
CA CYS A 276 -5.89 11.70 4.73
C CYS A 276 -6.09 11.19 6.15
N ARG A 277 -7.21 10.49 6.43
CA ARG A 277 -7.46 9.93 7.76
C ARG A 277 -6.43 8.89 8.13
N LEU A 278 -6.02 8.04 7.19
CA LEU A 278 -5.01 7.04 7.41
C LEU A 278 -3.65 7.65 7.79
N VAL A 279 -3.23 8.71 7.10
CA VAL A 279 -2.00 9.46 7.46
C VAL A 279 -2.13 10.02 8.88
N SER A 280 -3.26 10.66 9.19
CA SER A 280 -3.54 11.18 10.53
C SER A 280 -3.46 10.09 11.61
N PHE A 281 -4.06 8.94 11.32
CA PHE A 281 -4.13 7.81 12.22
C PHE A 281 -2.75 7.23 12.52
N LEU A 282 -1.95 6.93 11.48
CA LEU A 282 -0.62 6.36 11.67
C LEU A 282 0.33 7.34 12.34
N ARG A 283 0.24 8.64 12.06
CA ARG A 283 1.03 9.67 12.76
C ARG A 283 0.73 9.68 14.26
N ASN A 284 -0.53 9.55 14.67
CA ASN A 284 -0.89 9.54 16.10
C ASN A 284 -0.49 8.22 16.80
N ARG A 285 -0.15 7.17 16.04
CA ARG A 285 0.31 5.87 16.56
C ARG A 285 1.83 5.72 16.61
N ILE A 286 2.59 6.68 16.08
CA ILE A 286 4.04 6.76 16.30
C ILE A 286 4.28 7.09 17.77
N HIS A 287 4.42 6.05 18.57
CA HIS A 287 4.79 6.14 19.98
C HIS A 287 5.78 5.03 20.29
N SER A 288 6.83 5.33 21.06
CA SER A 288 7.90 4.38 21.37
C SER A 288 7.36 3.04 21.91
N LYS A 289 6.36 3.08 22.79
CA LYS A 289 5.64 1.89 23.28
C LYS A 289 5.02 1.04 22.16
N ASN A 290 4.31 1.65 21.22
CA ASN A 290 3.67 0.94 20.08
C ASN A 290 4.69 0.38 19.08
N THR A 291 5.90 0.93 19.08
CA THR A 291 7.03 0.43 18.28
C THR A 291 7.71 -0.75 18.95
N LEU A 292 7.89 -0.71 20.28
CA LEU A 292 8.56 -1.77 21.05
C LEU A 292 7.72 -3.05 21.15
N ASP A 293 6.40 -2.91 21.28
CA ASP A 293 5.48 -4.04 21.43
C ASP A 293 5.01 -4.62 20.06
N ALA A 294 5.47 -4.07 18.94
CA ALA A 294 5.04 -4.44 17.59
C ALA A 294 5.60 -5.82 17.19
N LYS A 295 4.73 -6.74 16.74
CA LYS A 295 5.16 -7.97 16.05
C LYS A 295 5.78 -7.62 14.69
N TYR A 296 5.23 -6.62 14.01
CA TYR A 296 5.72 -6.15 12.71
C TYR A 296 6.09 -4.65 12.76
N PRO A 297 7.30 -4.29 13.24
CA PRO A 297 7.78 -2.92 13.20
C PRO A 297 7.68 -2.28 11.81
N LEU A 298 7.32 -1.00 11.77
CA LEU A 298 7.21 -0.25 10.51
C LEU A 298 8.56 -0.18 9.79
N THR A 299 8.52 -0.27 8.46
CA THR A 299 9.70 -0.25 7.60
C THR A 299 9.71 0.99 6.69
N PRO A 300 10.85 1.33 6.07
CA PRO A 300 10.92 2.46 5.14
C PRO A 300 9.89 2.35 4.02
N ARG A 301 9.73 1.17 3.42
CA ARG A 301 8.73 0.97 2.34
C ARG A 301 7.29 1.15 2.83
N ALA A 302 6.98 0.83 4.08
CA ALA A 302 5.66 1.12 4.65
C ALA A 302 5.42 2.64 4.73
N SER A 303 6.41 3.41 5.19
CA SER A 303 6.31 4.88 5.20
C SER A 303 6.26 5.48 3.79
N HIS A 304 7.00 4.93 2.82
CA HIS A 304 6.93 5.34 1.42
C HIS A 304 5.57 5.06 0.80
N THR A 305 4.94 3.93 1.14
CA THR A 305 3.57 3.61 0.70
C THR A 305 2.59 4.70 1.15
N LEU A 306 2.69 5.16 2.39
CA LEU A 306 1.85 6.24 2.92
C LEU A 306 2.15 7.58 2.25
N MET A 307 3.42 7.84 1.96
CA MET A 307 3.84 9.03 1.24
C MET A 307 3.24 9.08 -0.16
N ILE A 308 3.43 8.02 -0.94
CA ILE A 308 2.85 7.89 -2.29
C ILE A 308 1.32 8.01 -2.22
N LEU A 309 0.68 7.38 -1.22
CA LEU A 309 -0.76 7.48 -1.05
C LEU A 309 -1.22 8.93 -0.81
N LEU A 310 -0.54 9.68 0.04
CA LEU A 310 -0.86 11.08 0.29
C LEU A 310 -0.62 11.92 -0.98
N GLU A 311 0.53 11.77 -1.63
CA GLU A 311 0.90 12.51 -2.84
C GLU A 311 -0.11 12.29 -3.98
N LEU A 312 -0.49 11.04 -4.26
CA LEU A 312 -1.52 10.72 -5.24
C LEU A 312 -2.86 11.35 -4.87
N SER A 313 -3.20 11.37 -3.58
CA SER A 313 -4.44 11.98 -3.09
C SER A 313 -4.43 13.50 -3.22
N LEU A 314 -3.29 14.16 -2.99
CA LEU A 314 -3.11 15.59 -3.22
C LEU A 314 -3.25 15.95 -4.70
N ILE A 315 -2.65 15.15 -5.58
CA ILE A 315 -2.78 15.34 -7.04
C ILE A 315 -4.26 15.20 -7.47
N ALA A 316 -4.97 14.21 -6.95
CA ALA A 316 -6.40 14.03 -7.22
C ALA A 316 -7.26 15.18 -6.65
N TRP A 317 -6.94 15.65 -5.45
CA TRP A 317 -7.65 16.78 -4.83
C TRP A 317 -7.49 18.05 -5.66
N ALA A 318 -6.26 18.39 -6.05
CA ALA A 318 -5.99 19.56 -6.88
C ALA A 318 -6.75 19.52 -8.22
N LYS A 319 -6.78 18.36 -8.88
CA LYS A 319 -7.57 18.16 -10.12
C LYS A 319 -9.06 18.40 -9.90
N THR A 320 -9.62 17.92 -8.81
CA THR A 320 -11.04 18.10 -8.49
C THR A 320 -11.39 19.57 -8.28
N LEU A 321 -10.54 20.32 -7.55
CA LEU A 321 -10.72 21.76 -7.39
C LEU A 321 -10.60 22.53 -8.71
N ALA A 322 -9.65 22.15 -9.58
CA ALA A 322 -9.47 22.78 -10.88
C ALA A 322 -10.68 22.56 -11.81
N ASN A 323 -11.31 21.38 -11.75
CA ASN A 323 -12.51 21.09 -12.52
C ASN A 323 -13.72 21.87 -12.01
N ASN A 324 -13.89 21.98 -10.69
CA ASN A 324 -15.00 22.72 -10.08
C ASN A 324 -14.94 24.23 -10.37
N ASN A 325 -13.75 24.80 -10.58
CA ASN A 325 -13.60 26.22 -10.96
C ASN A 325 -13.88 26.50 -12.44
N ARG A 326 -14.09 25.46 -13.26
CA ARG A 326 -14.40 25.57 -14.70
C ARG A 326 -15.88 25.33 -15.03
N ALA A 327 -16.66 24.85 -14.06
CA ALA A 327 -18.09 24.60 -14.16
C ALA A 327 -18.90 25.81 -13.67
#